data_AF-A0A7W8EIK5-F1
#
_entry.id   AF-A0A7W8EIK5-F1
#
_cell.length_a   1.000
_cell.length_b   1.000
_cell.length_c   1.000
_cell.angle_alpha   90.00
_cell.angle_beta   90.00
_cell.angle_gamma   90.00
#
_symmetry.space_group_name_H-M   'P 1'
#
loop_
_entity.id
_entity.type
_entity.pdbx_description
1 polymer ?
#
loop_
_entity_poly.entity_id
_entity_poly.type
_entity_poly.pdbx_seq_one_letter_code
_entity_poly.pdbx_strand_id
1 'polypeptide(L)'
;MSLNIPAEKEFGLAEKEIPTRQERVLTTVRDRSVQVLTWVTLCGVIFVGTGWIMDGAAYVPGLLLELGVSLMLLVPLALLGLMLEKRLRKTEEHIRDATARLDALSAVTRERLIEHRRQRADLYQDAERNPTQALLRELLQDAIAVGAVAREGPRVRIAGTTLRLRLRMPAPDQNTLEAIVEEAGGGARKHLSWPEDESAEGFAERLAEILRTDHLYPGDQAYDPSDLLLRFVELLHTAVEARTGESEHDLGTVLEIPNTQWVVSREGLYCLDRHYHIPVARLTGFTDWPTYMAGQEWADRTRFGEAYHLARSLLK
;
A
#
# COMPACT_ATOMS: atom_id res chain seq x y z
N MET A 1 27.42 -16.18 22.44
CA MET A 1 26.14 -16.61 23.05
C MET A 1 25.25 -17.00 21.89
N SER A 2 25.21 -18.30 21.58
CA SER A 2 24.72 -18.83 20.31
C SER A 2 23.21 -19.09 20.40
N LEU A 3 22.42 -18.37 19.60
CA LEU A 3 20.99 -18.59 19.50
C LEU A 3 20.71 -19.79 18.59
N ASN A 4 20.33 -20.88 19.26
CA ASN A 4 19.90 -22.14 18.71
C ASN A 4 18.46 -21.99 18.19
N ILE A 5 18.26 -21.98 16.87
CA ILE A 5 16.92 -22.00 16.25
C ILE A 5 16.55 -23.48 16.03
N PRO A 6 15.51 -24.01 16.70
CA PRO A 6 15.07 -25.36 16.46
C PRO A 6 14.28 -25.47 15.15
N ALA A 7 14.48 -26.60 14.49
CA ALA A 7 13.90 -27.02 13.23
C ALA A 7 12.37 -26.93 13.19
N GLU A 8 11.87 -26.49 12.04
CA GLU A 8 10.50 -26.69 11.57
C GLU A 8 10.09 -28.16 11.75
N LYS A 9 9.15 -28.40 12.66
CA LYS A 9 8.36 -29.63 12.68
C LYS A 9 7.11 -29.39 11.86
N GLU A 10 7.12 -29.92 10.63
CA GLU A 10 5.92 -30.41 9.98
C GLU A 10 5.21 -31.39 10.92
N PHE A 11 4.06 -31.00 11.43
CA PHE A 11 3.02 -31.94 11.85
C PHE A 11 1.68 -31.36 11.45
N GLY A 12 1.24 -31.80 10.27
CA GLY A 12 -0.14 -31.66 9.82
C GLY A 12 -1.07 -32.32 10.83
N LEU A 13 -1.71 -31.49 11.66
CA LEU A 13 -3.00 -31.84 12.22
C LEU A 13 -4.00 -31.61 11.10
N ALA A 14 -4.45 -32.71 10.51
CA ALA A 14 -5.67 -32.74 9.73
C ALA A 14 -6.79 -32.18 10.62
N GLU A 15 -7.07 -30.89 10.44
CA GLU A 15 -8.21 -30.21 11.00
C GLU A 15 -9.42 -30.95 10.46
N LYS A 16 -9.97 -31.86 11.29
CA LYS A 16 -11.27 -32.45 11.04
C LYS A 16 -12.23 -31.28 11.00
N GLU A 17 -12.54 -30.80 9.80
CA GLU A 17 -13.62 -29.86 9.55
C GLU A 17 -14.86 -30.46 10.20
N ILE A 18 -15.19 -29.97 11.40
CA ILE A 18 -16.41 -30.35 12.07
C ILE A 18 -17.50 -29.72 11.20
N PRO A 19 -18.32 -30.52 10.49
CA PRO A 19 -19.31 -29.96 9.58
C PRO A 19 -20.17 -29.03 10.40
N THR A 20 -20.11 -27.75 10.04
CA THR A 20 -20.80 -26.69 10.76
C THR A 20 -22.28 -27.05 10.83
N ARG A 21 -22.97 -26.68 11.91
CA ARG A 21 -24.36 -27.09 12.19
C ARG A 21 -25.31 -26.81 11.00
N GLN A 22 -24.95 -25.88 10.11
CA GLN A 22 -25.63 -25.56 8.86
C GLN A 22 -25.54 -26.66 7.79
N GLU A 23 -24.42 -27.37 7.66
CA GLU A 23 -24.26 -28.43 6.65
C GLU A 23 -25.13 -29.65 6.94
N ARG A 24 -25.28 -30.03 8.22
CA ARG A 24 -26.19 -31.14 8.61
C ARG A 24 -27.66 -30.79 8.36
N VAL A 25 -28.04 -29.52 8.46
CA VAL A 25 -29.42 -29.09 8.17
C VAL A 25 -29.67 -29.10 6.67
N LEU A 26 -28.70 -28.69 5.85
CA LEU A 26 -28.83 -28.67 4.40
C LEU A 26 -28.93 -30.08 3.78
N THR A 27 -28.21 -31.07 4.30
CA THR A 27 -28.35 -32.46 3.84
C THR A 27 -29.72 -33.05 4.20
N THR A 28 -30.22 -32.78 5.40
CA THR A 28 -31.52 -33.29 5.87
C THR A 28 -32.71 -32.69 5.08
N VAL A 29 -32.63 -31.42 4.69
CA VAL A 29 -33.70 -30.75 3.91
C VAL A 29 -33.69 -31.21 2.45
N ARG A 30 -32.50 -31.43 1.87
CA ARG A 30 -32.36 -31.97 0.51
C ARG A 30 -32.93 -33.39 0.40
N ASP A 31 -32.79 -34.19 1.45
CA ASP A 31 -33.32 -35.55 1.50
C ASP A 31 -34.86 -35.56 1.50
N ARG A 32 -35.50 -34.67 2.28
CA ARG A 32 -36.98 -34.59 2.31
C ARG A 32 -37.58 -34.12 1.00
N SER A 33 -36.98 -33.17 0.28
CA SER A 33 -37.52 -32.73 -1.01
C SER A 33 -37.41 -33.81 -2.08
N VAL A 34 -36.32 -34.58 -2.07
CA VAL A 34 -36.14 -35.73 -2.97
C VAL A 34 -37.13 -36.83 -2.62
N GLN A 35 -37.32 -37.13 -1.33
CA GLN A 35 -38.32 -38.10 -0.88
C GLN A 35 -39.74 -37.70 -1.28
N VAL A 36 -40.13 -36.43 -1.12
CA VAL A 36 -41.45 -35.94 -1.54
C VAL A 36 -41.64 -36.09 -3.05
N LEU A 37 -40.64 -35.72 -3.87
CA LEU A 37 -40.71 -35.90 -5.32
C LEU A 37 -40.89 -37.38 -5.67
N THR A 38 -40.09 -38.26 -5.06
CA THR A 38 -40.16 -39.72 -5.26
C THR A 38 -41.53 -40.27 -4.89
N TRP A 39 -42.08 -39.88 -3.74
CA TRP A 39 -43.42 -40.28 -3.29
C TRP A 39 -44.52 -39.78 -4.23
N VAL A 40 -44.45 -38.53 -4.70
CA VAL A 40 -45.43 -38.00 -5.65
C VAL A 40 -45.37 -38.74 -6.98
N THR A 41 -44.16 -38.99 -7.51
CA THR A 41 -44.01 -39.76 -8.75
C THR A 41 -44.53 -41.19 -8.57
N LEU A 42 -44.26 -41.82 -7.43
CA LEU A 42 -44.74 -43.17 -7.12
C LEU A 42 -46.26 -43.21 -7.03
N CYS A 43 -46.88 -42.25 -6.33
CA CYS A 43 -48.33 -42.11 -6.28
C CYS A 43 -48.94 -41.88 -7.67
N GLY A 44 -48.32 -41.06 -8.51
CA GLY A 44 -48.74 -40.86 -9.90
C GLY A 44 -48.71 -42.16 -10.71
N VAL A 45 -47.63 -42.95 -10.60
CA VAL A 45 -47.53 -44.27 -11.26
C VAL A 45 -48.60 -45.23 -10.74
N ILE A 46 -48.85 -45.24 -9.43
CA ILE A 46 -49.88 -46.10 -8.81
C ILE A 46 -51.27 -45.72 -9.33
N PHE A 47 -51.61 -44.44 -9.42
CA PHE A 47 -52.90 -43.98 -9.95
C PHE A 47 -53.11 -44.35 -11.43
N VAL A 48 -52.06 -44.24 -12.25
CA VAL A 48 -52.11 -44.68 -13.65
C VAL A 48 -52.30 -46.20 -13.71
N GLY A 49 -51.55 -46.96 -12.91
CA GLY A 49 -51.65 -48.43 -12.87
C GLY A 49 -53.01 -48.94 -12.39
N THR A 50 -53.60 -48.33 -11.36
CA THR A 50 -54.95 -48.69 -10.87
C THR A 50 -56.04 -48.32 -11.86
N GLY A 51 -55.88 -47.21 -12.59
CA GLY A 51 -56.78 -46.83 -13.70
C GLY A 51 -56.83 -47.90 -14.79
N TRP A 52 -55.71 -48.53 -15.14
CA TRP A 52 -55.64 -49.62 -16.11
C TRP A 52 -56.30 -50.92 -15.62
N ILE A 53 -56.25 -51.20 -14.31
CA ILE A 53 -56.82 -52.44 -13.73
C ILE A 53 -58.35 -52.35 -13.61
N MET A 54 -58.91 -51.15 -13.52
CA MET A 54 -60.36 -50.91 -13.36
C MET A 54 -61.12 -50.81 -14.70
N ASP A 55 -60.58 -51.38 -15.77
CA ASP A 55 -61.16 -51.36 -17.12
C ASP A 55 -62.48 -52.16 -17.16
N GLY A 56 -63.59 -51.47 -16.85
CA GLY A 56 -64.91 -52.05 -16.62
C GLY A 56 -65.89 -51.12 -15.89
N ALA A 57 -65.40 -50.09 -15.18
CA ALA A 57 -66.24 -49.02 -14.62
C ALA A 57 -66.24 -47.81 -15.58
N ALA A 58 -67.39 -47.46 -16.16
CA ALA A 58 -67.49 -46.57 -17.32
C ALA A 58 -67.07 -45.08 -17.14
N TYR A 59 -66.52 -44.65 -16.00
CA TYR A 59 -66.21 -43.23 -15.74
C TYR A 59 -64.94 -42.98 -14.90
N VAL A 60 -64.62 -43.88 -13.98
CA VAL A 60 -63.50 -43.74 -13.04
C VAL A 60 -62.10 -43.76 -13.70
N PRO A 61 -61.83 -44.59 -14.73
CA PRO A 61 -60.50 -44.69 -15.33
C PRO A 61 -60.00 -43.42 -16.01
N GLY A 62 -60.90 -42.70 -16.71
CA GLY A 62 -60.54 -41.47 -17.43
C GLY A 62 -60.10 -40.35 -16.50
N LEU A 63 -60.84 -40.15 -15.39
CA LEU A 63 -60.50 -39.16 -14.37
C LEU A 63 -59.16 -39.48 -13.68
N LEU A 64 -58.89 -40.75 -13.38
CA LEU A 64 -57.65 -41.17 -12.74
C LEU A 64 -56.44 -40.94 -13.65
N LEU A 65 -56.59 -41.14 -14.96
CA LEU A 65 -55.52 -40.95 -15.94
C LEU A 65 -55.21 -39.46 -16.13
N GLU A 66 -56.23 -38.62 -16.26
CA GLU A 66 -56.06 -37.16 -16.40
C GLU A 66 -55.48 -36.53 -15.11
N LEU A 67 -55.92 -36.99 -13.93
CA LEU A 67 -55.33 -36.60 -12.64
C LEU A 67 -53.87 -37.09 -12.52
N GLY A 68 -53.58 -38.32 -12.93
CA GLY A 68 -52.22 -38.87 -12.88
C GLY A 68 -51.23 -38.09 -13.74
N VAL A 69 -51.62 -37.79 -14.99
CA VAL A 69 -50.77 -37.04 -15.94
C VAL A 69 -50.58 -35.59 -15.50
N SER A 70 -51.64 -34.92 -15.05
CA SER A 70 -51.53 -33.54 -14.53
C SER A 70 -50.65 -33.47 -13.28
N LEU A 71 -50.78 -34.43 -12.35
CA LEU A 71 -49.92 -34.52 -11.16
C LEU A 71 -48.45 -34.77 -11.55
N MET A 72 -48.20 -35.66 -12.51
CA MET A 72 -46.84 -35.97 -12.98
C MET A 72 -46.15 -34.78 -13.67
N LEU A 73 -46.90 -33.91 -14.35
CA LEU A 73 -46.33 -32.74 -15.03
C LEU A 73 -46.22 -31.52 -14.12
N LEU A 74 -47.28 -31.21 -13.36
CA LEU A 74 -47.33 -29.98 -12.56
C LEU A 74 -46.47 -30.05 -11.31
N VAL A 75 -46.42 -31.19 -10.61
CA VAL A 75 -45.73 -31.24 -9.31
C VAL A 75 -44.21 -31.07 -9.45
N PRO A 76 -43.51 -31.75 -10.37
CA PRO A 76 -42.07 -31.53 -10.55
C PRO A 76 -41.74 -30.11 -10.97
N LEU A 77 -42.57 -29.50 -11.83
CA LEU A 77 -42.38 -28.12 -12.29
C LEU A 77 -42.56 -27.11 -11.14
N ALA A 78 -43.62 -27.27 -10.33
CA ALA A 78 -43.86 -26.45 -9.15
C ALA A 78 -42.72 -26.59 -8.12
N LEU A 79 -42.24 -27.81 -7.90
CA LEU A 79 -41.14 -28.09 -6.99
C LEU A 79 -39.83 -27.46 -7.47
N LEU A 80 -39.56 -27.51 -8.78
CA LEU A 80 -38.40 -26.84 -9.38
C LEU A 80 -38.48 -25.32 -9.24
N GLY A 81 -39.66 -24.73 -9.44
CA GLY A 81 -39.92 -23.31 -9.20
C GLY A 81 -39.60 -22.90 -7.75
N LEU A 82 -40.12 -23.65 -6.78
CA LEU A 82 -39.84 -23.41 -5.35
C LEU A 82 -38.36 -23.59 -5.00
N MET A 83 -37.67 -24.56 -5.59
CA MET A 83 -36.23 -24.76 -5.38
C MET A 83 -35.40 -23.62 -5.96
N LEU A 84 -35.73 -23.12 -7.15
CA LEU A 84 -35.06 -21.98 -7.76
C LEU A 84 -35.28 -20.71 -6.95
N GLU A 85 -36.52 -20.43 -6.53
CA GLU A 85 -36.84 -19.28 -5.68
C GLU A 85 -36.05 -19.32 -4.36
N LYS A 86 -35.98 -20.50 -3.71
CA LYS A 86 -35.22 -20.67 -2.48
C LYS A 86 -33.71 -20.49 -2.69
N ARG A 87 -33.16 -20.96 -3.82
CA ARG A 87 -31.75 -20.75 -4.16
C ARG A 87 -31.47 -19.29 -4.47
N LEU A 88 -32.32 -18.62 -5.24
CA LEU A 88 -32.19 -17.20 -5.56
C LEU A 88 -32.22 -16.34 -4.29
N ARG A 89 -33.19 -16.57 -3.39
CA ARG A 89 -33.23 -15.88 -2.09
C ARG A 89 -31.96 -16.10 -1.28
N LYS A 90 -31.45 -17.33 -1.24
CA LYS A 90 -30.21 -17.64 -0.52
C LYS A 90 -28.99 -16.96 -1.16
N THR A 91 -28.91 -16.93 -2.49
CA THR A 91 -27.83 -16.22 -3.21
C THR A 91 -27.92 -14.71 -3.01
N GLU A 92 -29.13 -14.15 -3.02
CA GLU A 92 -29.36 -12.73 -2.75
C GLU A 92 -28.96 -12.36 -1.32
N GLU A 93 -29.33 -13.18 -0.33
CA GLU A 93 -28.87 -13.02 1.07
C GLU A 93 -27.35 -13.11 1.19
N HIS A 94 -26.70 -14.05 0.50
CA HIS A 94 -25.23 -14.16 0.49
C HIS A 94 -24.55 -12.98 -0.19
N ILE A 95 -25.09 -12.48 -1.31
CA ILE A 95 -24.58 -11.29 -1.98
C ILE A 95 -24.74 -10.09 -1.05
N ARG A 96 -25.91 -9.93 -0.41
CA ARG A 96 -26.18 -8.81 0.50
C ARG A 96 -25.28 -8.83 1.74
N ASP A 97 -25.03 -9.99 2.32
CA ASP A 97 -24.09 -10.15 3.44
C ASP A 97 -22.64 -9.89 2.98
N ALA A 98 -22.24 -10.39 1.80
CA ALA A 98 -20.92 -10.12 1.24
C ALA A 98 -20.70 -8.62 0.96
N THR A 99 -21.68 -7.93 0.38
CA THR A 99 -21.61 -6.48 0.16
C THR A 99 -21.54 -5.73 1.47
N ALA A 100 -22.36 -6.10 2.47
CA ALA A 100 -22.31 -5.47 3.80
C ALA A 100 -20.96 -5.66 4.49
N ARG A 101 -20.32 -6.83 4.34
CA ARG A 101 -18.98 -7.10 4.86
C ARG A 101 -17.90 -6.31 4.11
N LEU A 102 -18.01 -6.19 2.79
CA LEU A 102 -17.09 -5.36 1.99
C LEU A 102 -17.21 -3.88 2.35
N ASP A 103 -18.43 -3.38 2.54
CA ASP A 103 -18.67 -2.00 2.98
C ASP A 103 -18.11 -1.75 4.38
N ALA A 104 -18.33 -2.69 5.31
CA ALA A 104 -17.76 -2.61 6.66
C ALA A 104 -16.23 -2.64 6.64
N LEU A 105 -15.61 -3.51 5.83
CA LEU A 105 -14.16 -3.56 5.66
C LEU A 105 -13.63 -2.28 5.03
N SER A 106 -14.32 -1.76 4.00
CA SER A 106 -13.95 -0.50 3.35
C SER A 106 -14.05 0.68 4.32
N ALA A 107 -15.05 0.71 5.20
CA ALA A 107 -15.21 1.74 6.21
C ALA A 107 -14.07 1.69 7.24
N VAL A 108 -13.76 0.49 7.77
CA VAL A 108 -12.66 0.30 8.75
C VAL A 108 -11.31 0.65 8.14
N THR A 109 -11.04 0.24 6.90
CA THR A 109 -9.80 0.59 6.20
C THR A 109 -9.69 2.08 5.94
N ARG A 110 -10.78 2.74 5.53
CA ARG A 110 -10.80 4.20 5.33
C ARG A 110 -10.54 4.95 6.63
N GLU A 111 -11.18 4.55 7.73
CA GLU A 111 -10.97 5.16 9.04
C GLU A 111 -9.52 5.03 9.48
N ARG A 112 -8.92 3.83 9.33
CA ARG A 112 -7.49 3.60 9.64
C ARG A 112 -6.56 4.45 8.79
N LEU A 113 -6.85 4.64 7.52
CA LEU A 113 -6.05 5.50 6.63
C LEU A 113 -6.14 6.98 7.03
N ILE A 114 -7.34 7.46 7.40
CA ILE A 114 -7.52 8.83 7.89
C ILE A 114 -6.75 9.04 9.20
N GLU A 115 -6.86 8.10 10.13
CA GLU A 115 -6.17 8.17 11.42
C GLU A 115 -4.64 8.13 11.23
N HIS A 116 -4.13 7.24 10.39
CA HIS A 116 -2.71 7.19 10.06
C HIS A 116 -2.20 8.49 9.42
N ARG A 117 -3.02 9.14 8.57
CA ARG A 117 -2.68 10.45 7.99
C ARG A 117 -2.60 11.54 9.05
N ARG A 118 -3.53 11.56 10.00
CA ARG A 118 -3.51 12.53 11.12
C ARG A 118 -2.26 12.34 11.97
N GLN A 119 -1.98 11.10 12.38
CA GLN A 119 -0.80 10.78 13.17
C GLN A 119 0.49 11.20 12.45
N ARG A 120 0.58 10.93 11.14
CA ARG A 120 1.71 11.37 10.33
C ARG A 120 1.82 12.90 10.27
N ALA A 121 0.71 13.62 10.07
CA ALA A 121 0.71 15.09 10.04
C ALA A 121 1.17 15.69 11.39
N ASP A 122 0.72 15.10 12.50
CA ASP A 122 1.16 15.49 13.85
C ASP A 122 2.66 15.26 14.04
N LEU A 123 3.19 14.10 13.59
CA LEU A 123 4.63 13.80 13.62
C LEU A 123 5.46 14.80 12.81
N TYR A 124 5.02 15.18 11.61
CA TYR A 124 5.70 16.21 10.81
C TYR A 124 5.68 17.56 11.51
N GLN A 125 4.53 17.97 12.05
CA GLN A 125 4.40 19.23 12.77
C GLN A 125 5.30 19.29 14.01
N ASP A 126 5.41 18.20 14.75
CA ASP A 126 6.29 18.11 15.92
C ASP A 126 7.76 18.14 15.51
N ALA A 127 8.14 17.47 14.41
CA ALA A 127 9.50 17.50 13.88
C ALA A 127 9.89 18.88 13.33
N GLU A 128 8.95 19.63 12.71
CA GLU A 128 9.17 21.01 12.27
C GLU A 128 9.39 21.97 13.45
N ARG A 129 8.77 21.71 14.60
CA ARG A 129 8.96 22.54 15.81
C ARG A 129 10.25 22.20 16.55
N ASN A 130 10.59 20.91 16.62
CA ASN A 130 11.74 20.42 17.36
C ASN A 130 12.28 19.12 16.71
N PRO A 131 13.22 19.21 15.76
CA PRO A 131 13.69 18.06 14.99
C PRO A 131 14.63 17.16 15.82
N THR A 132 14.05 16.39 16.73
CA THR A 132 14.79 15.41 17.53
C THR A 132 15.20 14.19 16.71
N GLN A 133 16.27 13.51 17.12
CA GLN A 133 16.76 12.30 16.47
C GLN A 133 15.65 11.23 16.35
N ALA A 134 14.86 11.01 17.41
CA ALA A 134 13.82 9.99 17.44
C ALA A 134 12.72 10.28 16.41
N LEU A 135 12.26 11.53 16.31
CA LEU A 135 11.25 11.96 15.33
C LEU A 135 11.78 11.81 13.90
N LEU A 136 12.99 12.30 13.63
CA LEU A 136 13.59 12.20 12.29
C LEU A 136 13.81 10.74 11.87
N ARG A 137 14.17 9.87 12.81
CA ARG A 137 14.30 8.43 12.57
C ARG A 137 12.96 7.80 12.23
N GLU A 138 11.90 8.12 12.97
CA GLU A 138 10.55 7.60 12.71
C GLU A 138 10.04 8.04 11.33
N LEU A 139 10.18 9.33 11.01
CA LEU A 139 9.80 9.88 9.70
C LEU A 139 10.62 9.26 8.56
N LEU A 140 11.94 9.09 8.74
CA LEU A 140 12.79 8.44 7.75
C LEU A 140 12.43 6.97 7.55
N GLN A 141 12.11 6.25 8.63
CA GLN A 141 11.66 4.86 8.57
C GLN A 141 10.33 4.72 7.82
N ASP A 142 9.34 5.57 8.10
CA ASP A 142 8.07 5.60 7.37
C ASP A 142 8.29 5.92 5.88
N ALA A 143 9.09 6.94 5.58
CA ALA A 143 9.42 7.34 4.21
C ALA A 143 10.12 6.22 3.42
N ILE A 144 11.01 5.46 4.05
CA ILE A 144 11.65 4.27 3.44
C ILE A 144 10.63 3.14 3.25
N ALA A 145 9.75 2.91 4.23
CA ALA A 145 8.77 1.83 4.20
C ALA A 145 7.77 2.01 3.05
N VAL A 146 7.35 3.25 2.77
CA VAL A 146 6.48 3.57 1.62
C VAL A 146 7.27 3.73 0.30
N GLY A 147 8.60 3.67 0.33
CA GLY A 147 9.46 3.82 -0.84
C GLY A 147 9.52 5.24 -1.40
N ALA A 148 9.19 6.24 -0.57
CA ALA A 148 9.28 7.67 -0.91
C ALA A 148 10.73 8.15 -1.02
N VAL A 149 11.62 7.62 -0.19
CA VAL A 149 13.06 7.93 -0.22
C VAL A 149 13.90 6.67 -0.32
N ALA A 150 15.14 6.83 -0.77
CA ALA A 150 16.04 5.71 -0.95
C ALA A 150 16.47 5.09 0.39
N ARG A 151 16.76 3.78 0.40
CA ARG A 151 17.17 3.05 1.62
C ARG A 151 18.49 3.54 2.20
N GLU A 152 19.36 4.10 1.37
CA GLU A 152 20.61 4.72 1.82
C GLU A 152 20.39 6.08 2.49
N GLY A 153 19.16 6.59 2.48
CA GLY A 153 18.80 7.87 3.05
C GLY A 153 18.84 9.02 2.04
N PRO A 154 17.97 10.04 2.19
CA PRO A 154 18.01 11.24 1.37
C PRO A 154 19.12 12.20 1.83
N ARG A 155 19.40 13.18 0.99
CA ARG A 155 20.47 14.17 1.15
C ARG A 155 19.87 15.56 1.26
N VAL A 156 20.50 16.40 2.06
CA VAL A 156 20.20 17.83 2.11
C VAL A 156 21.49 18.62 2.00
N ARG A 157 21.45 19.70 1.22
CA ARG A 157 22.59 20.58 1.04
C ARG A 157 22.89 21.35 2.32
N ILE A 158 24.16 21.36 2.73
CA ILE A 158 24.64 22.22 3.81
C ILE A 158 24.81 23.63 3.23
N ALA A 159 24.05 24.59 3.74
CA ALA A 159 24.03 25.97 3.27
C ALA A 159 25.44 26.58 3.24
N GLY A 160 25.73 27.42 2.23
CA GLY A 160 27.05 28.00 2.02
C GLY A 160 28.13 27.04 1.51
N THR A 161 27.84 25.75 1.31
CA THR A 161 28.83 24.77 0.85
C THR A 161 28.40 24.00 -0.41
N THR A 162 29.32 23.18 -0.90
CA THR A 162 29.09 22.09 -1.87
C THR A 162 29.02 20.73 -1.16
N LEU A 163 28.74 20.70 0.14
CA LEU A 163 28.58 19.47 0.91
C LEU A 163 27.11 19.19 1.15
N ARG A 164 26.82 17.91 1.35
CA ARG A 164 25.49 17.40 1.65
C ARG A 164 25.58 16.59 2.93
N LEU A 165 24.54 16.71 3.74
CA LEU A 165 24.28 15.82 4.85
C LEU A 165 23.30 14.75 4.38
N ARG A 166 23.70 13.50 4.46
CA ARG A 166 22.81 12.35 4.26
C ARG A 166 22.51 11.73 5.63
N LEU A 167 21.23 11.57 5.95
CA LEU A 167 20.81 10.84 7.15
C LEU A 167 20.32 9.46 6.75
N ARG A 168 20.80 8.43 7.44
CA ARG A 168 20.56 7.03 7.12
C ARG A 168 20.14 6.27 8.37
N MET A 169 19.18 5.36 8.19
CA MET A 169 18.83 4.37 9.21
C MET A 169 20.02 3.44 9.46
N PRO A 170 20.48 3.28 10.71
CA PRO A 170 21.56 2.37 11.00
C PRO A 170 21.08 0.91 10.85
N ALA A 171 21.94 -0.04 11.19
CA ALA A 171 21.51 -1.42 11.38
C ALA A 171 20.40 -1.51 12.46
N PRO A 172 19.47 -2.49 12.37
CA PRO A 172 18.28 -2.57 13.24
C PRO A 172 18.55 -2.65 14.75
N ASP A 173 19.78 -2.98 15.13
CA ASP A 173 20.26 -3.13 16.51
C ASP A 173 20.80 -1.83 17.11
N GLN A 174 20.89 -0.75 16.34
CA GLN A 174 21.47 0.52 16.79
C GLN A 174 20.41 1.60 16.99
N ASN A 175 20.43 2.20 18.17
CA ASN A 175 19.54 3.30 18.55
C ASN A 175 20.15 4.67 18.20
N THR A 176 20.67 4.79 16.98
CA THR A 176 21.37 5.99 16.49
C THR A 176 20.83 6.37 15.12
N LEU A 177 21.14 7.58 14.64
CA LEU A 177 20.96 7.95 13.24
C LEU A 177 22.35 8.16 12.64
N GLU A 178 22.64 7.49 11.53
CA GLU A 178 23.91 7.71 10.84
C GLU A 178 23.81 8.98 10.00
N ALA A 179 24.77 9.89 10.18
CA ALA A 179 24.86 11.11 9.41
C ALA A 179 26.17 11.11 8.62
N ILE A 180 26.07 11.24 7.30
CA ILE A 180 27.20 11.16 6.39
C ILE A 180 27.34 12.51 5.70
N VAL A 181 28.48 13.16 5.86
CA VAL A 181 28.84 14.34 5.08
C VAL A 181 29.46 13.86 3.77
N GLU A 182 28.88 14.24 2.65
CA GLU A 182 29.30 13.81 1.32
C GLU A 182 29.37 14.99 0.34
N GLU A 183 30.11 14.78 -0.75
CA GLU A 183 30.16 15.71 -1.86
C GLU A 183 28.94 15.60 -2.78
N ALA A 184 28.81 16.54 -3.72
CA ALA A 184 27.79 16.52 -4.78
C ALA A 184 27.66 15.18 -5.51
N GLY A 185 28.78 14.49 -5.70
CA GLY A 185 28.82 13.20 -6.41
C GLY A 185 28.47 12.00 -5.53
N GLY A 186 28.18 12.18 -4.24
CA GLY A 186 27.98 11.07 -3.30
C GLY A 186 29.28 10.47 -2.73
N GLY A 187 30.43 11.12 -2.93
CA GLY A 187 31.67 10.73 -2.27
C GLY A 187 31.60 11.05 -0.78
N ALA A 188 31.57 10.02 0.07
CA ALA A 188 31.56 10.19 1.52
C ALA A 188 32.87 10.82 2.02
N ARG A 189 32.75 11.86 2.85
CA ARG A 189 33.86 12.58 3.47
C ARG A 189 34.00 12.24 4.95
N LYS A 190 32.88 12.24 5.68
CA LYS A 190 32.85 11.94 7.13
C LYS A 190 31.58 11.19 7.51
N HIS A 191 31.71 10.35 8.52
CA HIS A 191 30.61 9.64 9.16
C HIS A 191 30.48 10.12 10.60
N LEU A 192 29.27 10.44 10.99
CA LEU A 192 28.87 10.82 12.33
C LEU A 192 27.75 9.89 12.78
N SER A 193 27.67 9.65 14.09
CA SER A 193 26.56 8.95 14.71
C SER A 193 25.83 9.95 15.60
N TRP A 194 24.53 10.12 15.37
CA TRP A 194 23.65 10.94 16.20
C TRP A 194 22.88 10.02 17.15
N PRO A 195 23.28 9.93 18.43
CA PRO A 195 22.58 9.11 19.41
C PRO A 195 21.27 9.78 19.88
N GLU A 196 20.34 8.97 20.39
CA GLU A 196 19.01 9.43 20.80
C GLU A 196 19.03 10.44 21.96
N ASP A 197 20.05 10.41 22.82
CA ASP A 197 20.20 11.30 23.96
C ASP A 197 20.84 12.66 23.62
N GLU A 198 21.32 12.84 22.39
CA GLU A 198 21.90 14.09 21.92
C GLU A 198 20.83 14.99 21.27
N SER A 199 20.75 16.24 21.73
CA SER A 199 19.84 17.23 21.13
C SER A 199 20.24 17.61 19.71
N ALA A 200 19.30 18.17 18.95
CA ALA A 200 19.55 18.66 17.60
C ALA A 200 20.67 19.72 17.58
N GLU A 201 20.71 20.59 18.58
CA GLU A 201 21.75 21.62 18.73
C GLU A 201 23.12 21.00 19.02
N GLY A 202 23.20 20.01 19.91
CA GLY A 202 24.45 19.31 20.21
C GLY A 202 25.02 18.59 18.99
N PHE A 203 24.16 17.90 18.24
CA PHE A 203 24.53 17.28 16.97
C PHE A 203 25.03 18.31 15.95
N ALA A 204 24.33 19.43 15.82
CA ALA A 204 24.67 20.52 14.92
C ALA A 204 26.01 21.21 15.25
N GLU A 205 26.28 21.47 16.52
CA GLU A 205 27.55 22.01 16.99
C GLU A 205 28.70 21.06 16.66
N ARG A 206 28.49 19.76 16.90
CA ARG A 206 29.49 18.73 16.58
C ARG A 206 29.73 18.60 15.08
N LEU A 207 28.69 18.70 14.26
CA LEU A 207 28.81 18.75 12.80
C LEU A 207 29.61 19.99 12.36
N ALA A 208 29.33 21.17 12.94
CA ALA A 208 30.06 22.40 12.65
C ALA A 208 31.56 22.28 13.00
N GLU A 209 31.89 21.68 14.15
CA GLU A 209 33.28 21.49 14.58
C GLU A 209 34.06 20.55 13.64
N ILE A 210 33.41 19.49 13.17
CA ILE A 210 33.98 18.58 12.17
C ILE A 210 34.25 19.31 10.85
N LEU A 211 33.28 20.10 10.38
CA LEU A 211 33.46 20.92 9.17
C LEU A 211 34.57 21.96 9.35
N ARG A 212 34.72 22.55 10.53
CA ARG A 212 35.75 23.55 10.84
C ARG A 212 37.15 22.93 10.85
N THR A 213 37.29 21.75 11.45
CA THR A 213 38.55 21.00 11.51
C THR A 213 39.09 20.68 10.12
N ASP A 214 38.20 20.39 9.17
CA ASP A 214 38.58 20.09 7.78
C ASP A 214 38.68 21.35 6.88
N HIS A 215 38.52 22.56 7.43
CA HIS A 215 38.45 23.81 6.67
C HIS A 215 37.31 23.87 5.62
N LEU A 216 36.20 23.18 5.89
CA LEU A 216 35.00 23.10 5.05
C LEU A 216 33.82 23.90 5.61
N TYR A 217 33.97 24.49 6.79
CA TYR A 217 32.92 25.26 7.45
C TYR A 217 32.61 26.56 6.68
N PRO A 218 31.33 26.84 6.33
CA PRO A 218 30.96 27.99 5.51
C PRO A 218 30.94 29.32 6.30
N GLY A 219 31.19 29.28 7.61
CA GLY A 219 31.09 30.43 8.51
C GLY A 219 29.72 30.52 9.19
N ASP A 220 29.69 31.21 10.33
CA ASP A 220 28.51 31.27 11.21
C ASP A 220 27.31 31.98 10.59
N GLN A 221 27.53 32.84 9.59
CA GLN A 221 26.45 33.52 8.88
C GLN A 221 25.73 32.63 7.86
N ALA A 222 26.41 31.61 7.35
CA ALA A 222 25.90 30.74 6.29
C ALA A 222 25.50 29.35 6.80
N TYR A 223 26.03 28.93 7.96
CA TYR A 223 25.65 27.68 8.61
C TYR A 223 24.48 27.90 9.57
N ASP A 224 23.29 27.52 9.15
CA ASP A 224 22.12 27.43 10.02
C ASP A 224 21.73 25.94 10.20
N PRO A 225 21.98 25.34 11.37
CA PRO A 225 21.67 23.94 11.59
C PRO A 225 20.17 23.66 11.69
N SER A 226 19.37 24.63 12.14
CA SER A 226 17.92 24.48 12.20
C SER A 226 17.36 24.43 10.78
N ASP A 227 17.80 25.32 9.88
CA ASP A 227 17.43 25.28 8.46
C ASP A 227 17.81 23.94 7.79
N LEU A 228 19.00 23.39 8.11
CA LEU A 228 19.44 22.10 7.57
C LEU A 228 18.50 20.94 7.93
N LEU A 229 18.09 20.86 9.21
CA LEU A 229 17.19 19.81 9.68
C LEU A 229 15.75 20.04 9.20
N LEU A 230 15.29 21.29 9.14
CA LEU A 230 13.96 21.62 8.62
C LEU A 230 13.84 21.23 7.14
N ARG A 231 14.84 21.55 6.31
CA ARG A 231 14.88 21.11 4.91
C ARG A 231 14.87 19.59 4.77
N PHE A 232 15.43 18.87 5.73
CA PHE A 232 15.34 17.41 5.76
C PHE A 232 13.91 16.93 6.03
N VAL A 233 13.24 17.53 7.01
CA VAL A 233 11.82 17.26 7.31
C VAL A 233 10.94 17.59 6.09
N GLU A 234 11.12 18.77 5.49
CA GLU A 234 10.41 19.20 4.28
C GLU A 234 10.61 18.24 3.11
N LEU A 235 11.84 17.76 2.91
CA LEU A 235 12.14 16.77 1.89
C LEU A 235 11.38 15.47 2.14
N LEU A 236 11.42 14.95 3.37
CA LEU A 236 10.69 13.73 3.73
C LEU A 236 9.19 13.91 3.52
N HIS A 237 8.64 15.05 3.95
CA HIS A 237 7.23 15.37 3.80
C HIS A 237 6.82 15.38 2.33
N THR A 238 7.54 16.16 1.51
CA THR A 238 7.31 16.26 0.06
C THR A 238 7.38 14.89 -0.63
N ALA A 239 8.38 14.07 -0.28
CA ALA A 239 8.56 12.75 -0.87
C ALA A 239 7.43 11.78 -0.48
N VAL A 240 6.99 11.81 0.79
CA VAL A 240 5.90 10.95 1.26
C VAL A 240 4.57 11.36 0.65
N GLU A 241 4.22 12.65 0.65
CA GLU A 241 3.00 13.14 0.01
C GLU A 241 2.92 12.75 -1.47
N ALA A 242 4.03 12.89 -2.20
CA ALA A 242 4.15 12.46 -3.58
C ALA A 242 3.89 10.96 -3.75
N ARG A 243 4.45 10.13 -2.88
CA ARG A 243 4.34 8.67 -2.98
C ARG A 243 2.98 8.14 -2.54
N THR A 244 2.31 8.80 -1.60
CA THR A 244 1.00 8.38 -1.06
C THR A 244 -0.18 8.93 -1.89
N GLY A 245 0.09 9.73 -2.92
CA GLY A 245 -0.92 10.36 -3.77
C GLY A 245 -1.64 11.53 -3.10
N GLU A 246 -1.01 12.14 -2.09
CA GLU A 246 -1.49 13.38 -1.45
C GLU A 246 -1.01 14.61 -2.23
N SER A 247 0.08 14.49 -2.99
CA SER A 247 0.49 15.46 -4.01
C SER A 247 0.07 15.01 -5.41
N GLU A 248 -0.05 15.97 -6.33
CA GLU A 248 -0.40 15.73 -7.74
C GLU A 248 0.70 15.00 -8.53
N HIS A 249 1.91 14.92 -7.99
CA HIS A 249 3.10 14.43 -8.70
C HIS A 249 3.70 13.22 -7.97
N ASP A 250 3.79 12.07 -8.64
CA ASP A 250 4.63 10.96 -8.16
C ASP A 250 6.09 11.27 -8.51
N LEU A 251 6.88 11.58 -7.49
CA LEU A 251 8.30 11.92 -7.60
C LEU A 251 9.22 10.69 -7.61
N GLY A 252 8.66 9.48 -7.53
CA GLY A 252 9.44 8.25 -7.41
C GLY A 252 10.18 8.16 -6.07
N THR A 253 11.35 7.52 -6.06
CA THR A 253 12.19 7.41 -4.86
C THR A 253 13.17 8.57 -4.79
N VAL A 254 12.83 9.58 -4.00
CA VAL A 254 13.56 10.85 -3.86
C VAL A 254 14.94 10.64 -3.22
N LEU A 255 15.93 11.34 -3.78
CA LEU A 255 17.31 11.39 -3.29
C LEU A 255 17.67 12.75 -2.68
N GLU A 256 17.30 13.85 -3.36
CA GLU A 256 17.62 15.23 -2.96
C GLU A 256 16.64 16.20 -3.62
N ILE A 257 16.30 17.29 -2.92
CA ILE A 257 15.60 18.46 -3.46
C ILE A 257 16.62 19.62 -3.50
N PRO A 258 17.39 19.77 -4.59
CA PRO A 258 18.47 20.76 -4.66
C PRO A 258 18.00 22.21 -4.57
N ASN A 259 16.78 22.48 -5.02
CA ASN A 259 16.16 23.80 -5.01
C ASN A 259 14.63 23.66 -5.07
N THR A 260 13.92 24.79 -5.00
CA THR A 260 12.46 24.81 -4.89
C THR A 260 11.71 24.38 -6.14
N GLN A 261 12.38 24.14 -7.28
CA GLN A 261 11.70 23.78 -8.53
C GLN A 261 11.94 22.32 -8.94
N TRP A 262 13.03 21.69 -8.49
CA TRP A 262 13.45 20.40 -9.02
C TRP A 262 13.76 19.39 -7.93
N VAL A 263 13.40 18.12 -8.18
CA VAL A 263 13.70 16.97 -7.34
C VAL A 263 14.53 15.95 -8.12
N VAL A 264 15.59 15.46 -7.50
CA VAL A 264 16.38 14.33 -8.00
C VAL A 264 15.86 13.06 -7.33
N SER A 265 15.40 12.11 -8.13
CA SER A 265 14.96 10.80 -7.70
C SER A 265 15.78 9.70 -8.37
N ARG A 266 15.60 8.44 -7.94
CA ARG A 266 16.21 7.28 -8.61
C ARG A 266 15.74 7.10 -10.05
N GLU A 267 14.55 7.58 -10.38
CA GLU A 267 13.91 7.48 -11.68
C GLU A 267 14.27 8.65 -12.61
N GLY A 268 14.83 9.73 -12.08
CA GLY A 268 15.32 10.85 -12.87
C GLY A 268 15.19 12.20 -12.19
N LEU A 269 14.84 13.21 -12.99
CA LEU A 269 14.67 14.59 -12.53
C LEU A 269 13.22 15.02 -12.72
N TYR A 270 12.59 15.50 -11.66
CA TYR A 270 11.19 15.91 -11.63
C TYR A 270 11.08 17.41 -11.35
N CYS A 271 10.14 18.08 -12.02
CA CYS A 271 9.76 19.45 -11.68
C CYS A 271 8.65 19.42 -10.62
N LEU A 272 8.76 20.25 -9.57
CA LEU A 272 7.74 20.38 -8.53
C LEU A 272 6.56 21.22 -8.99
N ASP A 273 6.81 22.22 -9.83
CA ASP A 273 5.80 23.18 -10.27
C ASP A 273 4.90 22.64 -11.40
N ARG A 274 5.30 21.53 -12.04
CA ARG A 274 4.64 20.97 -13.25
C ARG A 274 4.86 19.46 -13.36
N HIS A 275 3.92 18.77 -14.03
CA HIS A 275 4.05 17.37 -14.46
C HIS A 275 5.11 17.18 -15.56
N TYR A 276 6.37 17.46 -15.23
CA TYR A 276 7.51 17.32 -16.12
C TYR A 276 8.58 16.43 -15.50
N HIS A 277 8.97 15.39 -16.24
CA HIS A 277 9.94 14.39 -15.81
C HIS A 277 10.99 14.13 -16.89
N ILE A 278 12.26 14.12 -16.50
CA ILE A 278 13.38 13.66 -17.31
C ILE A 278 13.85 12.31 -16.75
N PRO A 279 13.56 11.17 -17.41
CA PRO A 279 13.97 9.86 -16.91
C PRO A 279 15.50 9.70 -16.95
N VAL A 280 16.05 8.88 -16.05
CA VAL A 280 17.51 8.60 -15.98
C VAL A 280 18.12 8.26 -17.34
N ALA A 281 17.44 7.41 -18.12
CA ALA A 281 17.89 6.99 -19.45
C ALA A 281 18.09 8.16 -20.42
N ARG A 282 17.41 9.30 -20.21
CA ARG A 282 17.58 10.52 -21.00
C ARG A 282 18.57 11.51 -20.38
N LEU A 283 18.87 11.43 -19.08
CA LEU A 283 19.89 12.26 -18.43
C LEU A 283 21.32 11.86 -18.85
N THR A 284 21.52 10.60 -19.21
CA THR A 284 22.82 10.06 -19.64
C THR A 284 23.03 10.10 -21.17
N GLY A 285 21.99 10.42 -21.93
CA GLY A 285 22.03 10.45 -23.40
C GLY A 285 22.68 11.70 -24.01
N PHE A 286 22.67 11.78 -25.35
CA PHE A 286 23.26 12.87 -26.14
C PHE A 286 22.39 14.15 -26.22
N THR A 287 21.26 14.20 -25.52
CA THR A 287 20.34 15.35 -25.57
C THR A 287 20.89 16.50 -24.74
N ASP A 288 21.01 17.68 -25.35
CA ASP A 288 21.40 18.92 -24.66
C ASP A 288 20.21 19.52 -23.88
N TRP A 289 19.90 18.88 -22.75
CA TRP A 289 18.83 19.31 -21.85
C TRP A 289 18.97 20.75 -21.34
N PRO A 290 20.16 21.25 -20.96
CA PRO A 290 20.35 22.66 -20.61
C PRO A 290 19.86 23.62 -21.70
N THR A 291 20.20 23.38 -22.96
CA THR A 291 19.74 24.23 -24.07
C THR A 291 18.23 24.12 -24.29
N TYR A 292 17.68 22.90 -24.23
CA TYR A 292 16.23 22.70 -24.36
C TYR A 292 15.45 23.42 -23.24
N MET A 293 15.89 23.28 -21.99
CA MET A 293 15.24 23.92 -20.84
C MET A 293 15.41 25.42 -20.82
N ALA A 294 16.52 25.94 -21.34
CA ALA A 294 16.69 27.38 -21.51
C ALA A 294 15.63 28.01 -22.42
N GLY A 295 15.05 27.25 -23.35
CA GLY A 295 13.95 27.69 -24.21
C GLY A 295 12.56 27.60 -23.57
N GLN A 296 12.43 27.02 -22.37
CA GLN A 296 11.15 26.89 -21.67
C GLN A 296 10.93 28.08 -20.75
N GLU A 297 9.83 28.82 -20.92
CA GLU A 297 9.51 30.02 -20.11
C GLU A 297 9.29 29.72 -18.62
N TRP A 298 8.89 28.48 -18.31
CA TRP A 298 8.60 28.07 -16.94
C TRP A 298 9.82 27.54 -16.17
N ALA A 299 10.91 27.20 -16.86
CA ALA A 299 12.09 26.60 -16.24
C ALA A 299 13.08 27.70 -15.86
N ASP A 300 13.40 27.79 -14.56
CA ASP A 300 14.52 28.64 -14.12
C ASP A 300 15.83 27.97 -14.56
N ARG A 301 16.57 28.66 -15.43
CA ARG A 301 17.80 28.15 -16.04
C ARG A 301 18.87 27.78 -15.00
N THR A 302 18.99 28.57 -13.95
CA THR A 302 20.00 28.39 -12.89
C THR A 302 19.63 27.18 -12.04
N ARG A 303 18.37 27.11 -11.59
CA ARG A 303 17.85 26.01 -10.78
C ARG A 303 17.86 24.68 -11.54
N PHE A 304 17.47 24.70 -12.82
CA PHE A 304 17.56 23.53 -13.67
C PHE A 304 19.01 23.06 -13.83
N GLY A 305 19.93 23.97 -14.13
CA GLY A 305 21.35 23.65 -14.30
C GLY A 305 21.95 22.96 -13.08
N GLU A 306 21.69 23.50 -11.88
CA GLU A 306 22.10 22.90 -10.61
C GLU A 306 21.54 21.48 -10.45
N ALA A 307 20.22 21.32 -10.61
CA ALA A 307 19.55 20.03 -10.40
C ALA A 307 19.97 18.99 -11.44
N TYR A 308 20.17 19.40 -12.70
CA TYR A 308 20.64 18.55 -13.79
C TYR A 308 22.07 18.05 -13.56
N HIS A 309 22.98 18.93 -13.15
CA HIS A 309 24.36 18.55 -12.84
C HIS A 309 24.42 17.57 -11.67
N LEU A 310 23.62 17.82 -10.62
CA LEU A 310 23.49 16.92 -9.49
C LEU A 310 22.92 15.57 -9.92
N ALA A 311 21.80 15.54 -10.65
CA ALA A 311 21.21 14.29 -11.12
C ALA A 311 22.20 13.46 -11.95
N ARG A 312 23.00 14.11 -12.81
CA ARG A 312 24.05 13.43 -13.58
C ARG A 312 25.22 12.94 -12.74
N SER A 313 25.53 13.54 -11.60
CA SER A 313 26.58 13.01 -10.72
C SER A 313 26.08 11.83 -9.88
N LEU A 314 24.79 11.81 -9.54
CA LEU A 314 24.20 10.80 -8.66
C LEU A 314 23.65 9.56 -9.38
N LEU A 315 23.20 9.70 -10.62
CA LEU A 315 22.45 8.66 -11.35
C LEU A 315 23.26 7.98 -12.48
N LYS A 316 24.60 8.05 -12.41
CA LYS A 316 25.52 7.32 -13.30
C LYS A 316 25.81 5.94 -12.74
#